data_AF-A0A3M7ATM1-F1
#
_entry.id   AF-A0A3M7ATM1-F1
#
_cell.length_a   1.000
_cell.length_b   1.000
_cell.length_c   1.000
_cell.angle_alpha   90.00
_cell.angle_beta   90.00
_cell.angle_gamma   90.00
#
_symmetry.space_group_name_H-M   'P 1'
#
loop_
_entity.id
_entity.type
_entity.pdbx_description
1 polymer ?
#
loop_
_entity_poly.entity_id
_entity_poly.type
_entity_poly.pdbx_seq_one_letter_code
_entity_poly.pdbx_strand_id
1 'polypeptide(L)'
;MKLVLAIPFIAGPVFAAWNSPPTKPLHQHNANHVFNAIQSSMRQWGSSLNHNGMSIFLATVPKDVEFYHGNSNPHPVNGTQWLAFEPEHALVFARGHGPPGGGDRRPGGPPRPKSDQSSRSTYQTGRQSIERNPIPPNQYGNEENEDHREHDQPPSPPLPPHHFGHEQDDRRNEWEPEHTGDENTRQKPISAPKRPTSSGKPSGYLHTYRTKHPLRLLYVDGQSAAKSTKGTLDMQDLVLLHENPPEEAVEAIRRSRKLSEDEEYNFGKFSHDEPHATDFETCGEPHEQRLSIAPRAEDPRRPHGGGPLGEGVRAERLCELARTEYKGRIDGILRMEAGFEIILCDFAQHLDVVSIAAADPNTDGPGSDARSNDMLSYYQAVASRYDGIGGRRVMLEYSNFLTLFADEDALYFDETGRPRVKNETQLIAPFRREIRDLALSDRTTDQGMDWQAVSDMITNRYADRIAYLASDEIEDVQDFRAEAGRAIRPHIDYGNRNTSREIEHCSKYALPSTKPSESAKGVLAYDSIYTVNSVICRTLSEASVIDTLAHGLTMMHGLESWLGWTNWKKCSSCGPHEVCFLPIWPAGDAKDFEHPRCRSDFSGPPGNYWGGFGKPPGHDRGH
;
A
#
# COMPACT_ATOMS: atom_id res chain seq x y z
N MET A 1 -46.52 5.54 -27.80
CA MET A 1 -46.17 4.19 -28.31
C MET A 1 -45.02 4.30 -29.30
N LYS A 2 -43.83 3.85 -28.90
CA LYS A 2 -42.80 3.17 -29.73
C LYS A 2 -41.74 2.68 -28.75
N LEU A 3 -41.55 1.37 -28.65
CA LEU A 3 -40.51 0.77 -27.81
C LEU A 3 -39.14 1.15 -28.37
N VAL A 4 -38.21 1.50 -27.48
CA VAL A 4 -36.77 1.39 -27.75
C VAL A 4 -36.30 0.19 -26.95
N LEU A 5 -35.87 -0.87 -27.64
CA LEU A 5 -35.25 -2.03 -27.01
C LEU A 5 -33.82 -1.65 -26.59
N ALA A 6 -33.58 -1.60 -25.28
CA ALA A 6 -32.23 -1.62 -24.74
C ALA A 6 -31.67 -3.05 -24.87
N ILE A 7 -30.59 -3.21 -25.64
CA ILE A 7 -29.82 -4.45 -25.69
C ILE A 7 -28.73 -4.34 -24.62
N PRO A 8 -28.63 -5.26 -23.65
CA PRO A 8 -27.55 -5.24 -22.68
C PRO A 8 -26.23 -5.62 -23.34
N PHE A 9 -25.19 -4.81 -23.14
CA PHE A 9 -23.82 -5.17 -23.50
C PHE A 9 -23.34 -6.30 -22.59
N ILE A 10 -23.30 -7.53 -23.11
CA ILE A 10 -22.53 -8.62 -22.50
C ILE A 10 -21.13 -8.56 -23.10
N ALA A 11 -20.14 -8.18 -22.29
CA ALA A 11 -18.73 -8.32 -22.65
C ALA A 11 -18.36 -9.81 -22.65
N GLY A 12 -18.49 -10.46 -23.82
CA GLY A 12 -18.05 -11.83 -24.02
C GLY A 12 -16.51 -11.90 -24.12
N PRO A 13 -15.86 -12.93 -23.53
CA PRO A 13 -14.41 -13.02 -23.54
C PRO A 13 -13.88 -13.39 -24.93
N VAL A 14 -12.91 -12.63 -25.45
CA VAL A 14 -12.14 -12.97 -26.66
C VAL A 14 -11.08 -14.03 -26.32
N PHE A 15 -11.54 -15.18 -25.82
CA PHE A 15 -10.72 -16.37 -25.54
C PHE A 15 -11.35 -17.68 -26.07
N ALA A 16 -12.55 -17.61 -26.67
CA ALA A 16 -13.29 -18.77 -27.18
C ALA A 16 -12.79 -19.24 -28.55
N ALA A 17 -11.62 -19.90 -28.60
CA ALA A 17 -11.12 -20.55 -29.82
C ALA A 17 -10.29 -21.85 -29.61
N TRP A 18 -10.38 -22.50 -28.44
CA TRP A 18 -9.72 -23.80 -28.19
C TRP A 18 -10.75 -24.85 -27.71
N ASN A 19 -11.32 -25.59 -28.67
CA ASN A 19 -12.11 -26.79 -28.37
C ASN A 19 -11.18 -27.98 -28.12
N SER A 20 -11.52 -28.79 -27.11
CA SER A 20 -10.78 -29.93 -26.56
C SER A 20 -9.51 -29.58 -25.76
N PRO A 21 -9.44 -29.95 -24.46
CA PRO A 21 -8.30 -29.59 -23.62
C PRO A 21 -7.14 -30.58 -23.79
N PRO A 22 -5.90 -30.11 -24.05
CA PRO A 22 -4.79 -30.59 -23.26
C PRO A 22 -4.97 -30.03 -21.84
N THR A 23 -4.86 -30.87 -20.81
CA THR A 23 -4.75 -30.42 -19.41
C THR A 23 -3.45 -29.64 -19.24
N LYS A 24 -3.53 -28.32 -19.49
CA LYS A 24 -2.44 -27.40 -19.19
C LYS A 24 -2.21 -27.41 -17.67
N PRO A 25 -0.94 -27.35 -17.21
CA PRO A 25 -0.65 -27.22 -15.79
C PRO A 25 -1.39 -26.02 -15.16
N LEU A 26 -1.96 -26.22 -13.98
CA LEU A 26 -2.89 -25.29 -13.32
C LEU A 26 -2.30 -23.87 -13.18
N HIS A 27 -0.99 -23.77 -12.89
CA HIS A 27 -0.26 -22.51 -12.76
C HIS A 27 -0.15 -21.66 -14.04
N GLN A 28 -0.59 -22.15 -15.20
CA GLN A 28 -0.60 -21.39 -16.44
C GLN A 28 -1.76 -20.38 -16.54
N HIS A 29 -2.85 -20.57 -15.79
CA HIS A 29 -4.01 -19.67 -15.84
C HIS A 29 -3.70 -18.31 -15.16
N ASN A 30 -3.17 -18.35 -13.93
CA ASN A 30 -2.84 -17.16 -13.14
C ASN A 30 -1.38 -16.70 -13.30
N ALA A 31 -0.72 -17.04 -14.41
CA ALA A 31 0.71 -16.79 -14.63
C ALA A 31 1.08 -15.30 -14.57
N ASN A 32 0.19 -14.42 -15.02
CA ASN A 32 0.24 -12.96 -14.86
C ASN A 32 0.30 -12.53 -13.38
N HIS A 33 -0.53 -13.12 -12.52
CA HIS A 33 -0.56 -12.80 -11.09
C HIS A 33 0.69 -13.29 -10.36
N VAL A 34 1.19 -14.49 -10.70
CA VAL A 34 2.47 -15.01 -10.18
C VAL A 34 3.64 -14.12 -10.61
N PHE A 35 3.68 -13.69 -11.88
CA PHE A 35 4.66 -12.73 -12.39
C PHE A 35 4.61 -11.41 -11.61
N ASN A 36 3.40 -10.87 -11.39
CA ASN A 36 3.19 -9.61 -10.68
C ASN A 36 3.58 -9.70 -9.20
N ALA A 37 3.35 -10.83 -8.53
CA ALA A 37 3.80 -11.06 -7.16
C ALA A 37 5.34 -11.03 -7.04
N ILE A 38 6.05 -11.71 -7.96
CA ILE A 38 7.53 -11.67 -8.05
C ILE A 38 8.02 -10.24 -8.35
N GLN A 39 7.38 -9.55 -9.30
CA GLN A 39 7.81 -8.21 -9.74
C GLN A 39 7.52 -7.13 -8.69
N SER A 40 6.44 -7.27 -7.91
CA SER A 40 5.99 -6.30 -6.89
C SER A 40 6.56 -6.57 -5.48
N SER A 41 7.15 -7.74 -5.23
CA SER A 41 7.66 -8.10 -3.90
C SER A 41 8.70 -7.10 -3.39
N MET A 42 8.58 -6.68 -2.14
CA MET A 42 9.42 -5.65 -1.50
C MET A 42 9.41 -4.26 -2.18
N ARG A 43 8.42 -3.98 -3.05
CA ARG A 43 8.19 -2.68 -3.69
C ARG A 43 6.86 -2.09 -3.24
N GLN A 44 6.92 -0.89 -2.66
CA GLN A 44 5.74 -0.30 -2.02
C GLN A 44 4.65 0.08 -3.03
N TRP A 45 5.01 0.49 -4.26
CA TRP A 45 4.02 0.83 -5.29
C TRP A 45 3.21 -0.40 -5.73
N GLY A 46 3.91 -1.45 -6.19
CA GLY A 46 3.29 -2.69 -6.65
C GLY A 46 2.52 -3.39 -5.53
N SER A 47 3.08 -3.44 -4.33
CA SER A 47 2.44 -4.02 -3.15
C SER A 47 1.23 -3.22 -2.64
N SER A 48 1.06 -1.94 -2.98
CA SER A 48 -0.14 -1.17 -2.63
C SER A 48 -1.24 -1.22 -3.70
N LEU A 49 -0.90 -1.43 -4.97
CA LEU A 49 -1.91 -1.72 -6.01
C LEU A 49 -2.41 -3.17 -5.91
N ASN A 50 -1.50 -4.13 -5.72
CA ASN A 50 -1.81 -5.55 -5.49
C ASN A 50 -1.98 -5.84 -3.98
N HIS A 51 -2.74 -5.00 -3.27
CA HIS A 51 -2.67 -4.89 -1.80
C HIS A 51 -3.05 -6.15 -1.01
N ASN A 52 -3.81 -7.11 -1.56
CA ASN A 52 -4.20 -8.28 -0.78
C ASN A 52 -3.00 -9.19 -0.45
N GLY A 53 -2.09 -9.36 -1.40
CA GLY A 53 -1.01 -10.35 -1.29
C GLY A 53 -1.55 -11.79 -1.31
N MET A 54 -0.84 -12.70 -1.97
CA MET A 54 -1.17 -14.13 -1.99
C MET A 54 0.07 -15.01 -1.93
N SER A 55 1.23 -14.44 -1.61
CA SER A 55 2.53 -15.08 -1.73
C SER A 55 3.37 -14.94 -0.48
N ILE A 56 4.15 -15.98 -0.20
CA ILE A 56 5.05 -16.07 0.93
C ILE A 56 6.47 -16.35 0.43
N PHE A 57 7.41 -15.55 0.92
CA PHE A 57 8.83 -15.68 0.63
C PHE A 57 9.60 -15.91 1.93
N LEU A 58 10.68 -16.68 1.88
CA LEU A 58 11.72 -16.55 2.90
C LEU A 58 12.52 -15.27 2.63
N ALA A 59 12.62 -14.43 3.65
CA ALA A 59 13.37 -13.19 3.61
C ALA A 59 14.57 -13.27 4.56
N THR A 60 15.73 -12.82 4.11
CA THR A 60 16.92 -12.65 4.95
C THR A 60 17.26 -11.18 5.07
N VAL A 61 17.26 -10.67 6.30
CA VAL A 61 17.87 -9.38 6.64
C VAL A 61 19.32 -9.65 7.02
N PRO A 62 20.34 -9.06 6.40
CA PRO A 62 21.72 -9.24 6.83
C PRO A 62 22.01 -8.76 8.26
N LYS A 63 23.20 -9.09 8.76
CA LYS A 63 23.79 -8.41 9.92
C LYS A 63 24.03 -6.93 9.59
N ASP A 64 24.06 -6.09 10.62
CA ASP A 64 24.42 -4.68 10.55
C ASP A 64 23.43 -3.80 9.76
N VAL A 65 22.18 -4.24 9.63
CA VAL A 65 21.06 -3.44 9.09
C VAL A 65 20.37 -2.69 10.21
N GLU A 66 20.14 -1.39 10.01
CA GLU A 66 19.41 -0.54 10.96
C GLU A 66 17.90 -0.54 10.73
N PHE A 67 17.18 -0.43 11.85
CA PHE A 67 15.72 -0.34 11.95
C PHE A 67 15.29 0.65 13.01
N TYR A 68 14.06 1.14 12.88
CA TYR A 68 13.50 2.17 13.74
C TYR A 68 12.22 1.70 14.43
N HIS A 69 12.00 2.15 15.66
CA HIS A 69 10.81 1.83 16.44
C HIS A 69 10.43 3.03 17.30
N GLY A 70 9.19 3.50 17.16
CA GLY A 70 8.65 4.58 17.98
C GLY A 70 7.78 4.04 19.12
N ASN A 71 8.01 4.51 20.34
CA ASN A 71 7.16 4.19 21.48
C ASN A 71 7.16 5.35 22.51
N SER A 72 6.58 5.10 23.71
CA SER A 72 6.55 6.07 24.82
C SER A 72 7.54 5.77 25.96
N ASN A 73 8.46 4.83 25.79
CA ASN A 73 9.28 4.25 26.85
C ASN A 73 10.79 4.44 26.56
N PRO A 74 11.56 5.16 27.41
CA PRO A 74 12.99 5.41 27.18
C PRO A 74 13.90 4.16 27.29
N HIS A 75 13.35 2.98 27.57
CA HIS A 75 14.13 1.76 27.82
C HIS A 75 14.09 0.80 26.62
N PRO A 76 15.18 0.05 26.36
CA PRO A 76 15.22 -0.97 25.31
C PRO A 76 14.06 -1.96 25.39
N VAL A 77 13.54 -2.31 24.21
CA VAL A 77 12.54 -3.37 24.05
C VAL A 77 13.24 -4.71 24.10
N ASN A 78 12.64 -5.69 24.80
CA ASN A 78 13.16 -7.06 24.85
C ASN A 78 12.30 -8.06 24.05
N GLY A 79 10.98 -8.05 24.22
CA GLY A 79 10.07 -9.04 23.62
C GLY A 79 9.60 -8.69 22.20
N THR A 80 8.46 -9.28 21.81
CA THR A 80 7.83 -9.08 20.51
C THR A 80 7.36 -7.63 20.30
N GLN A 81 7.81 -7.00 19.21
CA GLN A 81 7.43 -5.63 18.81
C GLN A 81 7.60 -5.43 17.29
N TRP A 82 7.24 -4.23 16.81
CA TRP A 82 7.34 -3.81 15.41
C TRP A 82 8.60 -2.99 15.14
N LEU A 83 9.25 -3.26 14.01
CA LEU A 83 10.33 -2.45 13.43
C LEU A 83 9.89 -1.87 12.09
N ALA A 84 10.17 -0.59 11.83
CA ALA A 84 10.04 0.04 10.53
C ALA A 84 11.41 0.20 9.83
N PHE A 85 11.40 0.18 8.49
CA PHE A 85 12.61 0.45 7.70
C PHE A 85 12.99 1.93 7.64
N GLU A 86 12.01 2.83 7.84
CA GLU A 86 12.16 4.29 7.72
C GLU A 86 11.97 4.98 9.09
N PRO A 87 12.82 5.96 9.43
CA PRO A 87 12.74 6.65 10.71
C PRO A 87 11.50 7.54 10.81
N GLU A 88 11.08 8.19 9.72
CA GLU A 88 9.85 9.00 9.68
C GLU A 88 8.61 8.14 9.93
N HIS A 89 8.60 6.91 9.41
CA HIS A 89 7.51 5.96 9.65
C HIS A 89 7.46 5.57 11.14
N ALA A 90 8.61 5.26 11.76
CA ALA A 90 8.66 4.93 13.19
C ALA A 90 8.33 6.13 14.09
N LEU A 91 8.75 7.35 13.73
CA LEU A 91 8.60 8.57 14.52
C LEU A 91 7.13 8.89 14.84
N VAL A 92 6.21 8.54 13.94
CA VAL A 92 4.76 8.58 14.13
C VAL A 92 4.27 7.95 15.43
N PHE A 93 4.94 6.87 15.86
CA PHE A 93 4.60 6.09 17.05
C PHE A 93 5.38 6.52 18.30
N ALA A 94 6.37 7.43 18.16
CA ALA A 94 7.20 7.96 19.23
C ALA A 94 6.47 9.03 20.08
N ARG A 95 5.24 8.74 20.52
CA ARG A 95 4.38 9.67 21.29
C ARG A 95 4.51 9.42 22.79
N GLY A 96 4.53 10.48 23.60
CA GLY A 96 4.55 10.34 25.05
C GLY A 96 3.15 10.11 25.62
N HIS A 97 2.97 9.07 26.43
CA HIS A 97 1.74 8.89 27.20
C HIS A 97 1.73 9.84 28.39
N GLY A 98 0.76 10.76 28.42
CA GLY A 98 0.41 11.49 29.65
C GLY A 98 -0.12 10.53 30.72
N PRO A 99 -0.19 10.95 32.00
CA PRO A 99 -0.85 10.17 33.04
C PRO A 99 -2.29 9.81 32.63
N PRO A 100 -2.83 8.65 33.04
CA PRO A 100 -4.21 8.28 32.74
C PRO A 100 -5.16 9.40 33.15
N GLY A 101 -5.92 9.91 32.17
CA GLY A 101 -6.73 11.11 32.34
C GLY A 101 -7.85 10.93 33.36
N GLY A 102 -7.57 11.28 34.62
CA GLY A 102 -8.60 11.74 35.53
C GLY A 102 -9.19 13.01 34.93
N GLY A 103 -10.32 12.89 34.23
CA GLY A 103 -10.90 13.98 33.46
C GLY A 103 -11.14 15.23 34.31
N ASP A 104 -11.02 16.41 33.69
CA ASP A 104 -11.12 17.74 34.30
C ASP A 104 -12.48 18.00 34.98
N ARG A 105 -12.68 17.38 36.14
CA ARG A 105 -13.73 17.74 37.09
C ARG A 105 -13.32 19.04 37.77
N ARG A 106 -13.61 20.16 37.11
CA ARG A 106 -13.71 21.47 37.77
C ARG A 106 -14.55 21.30 39.05
N PRO A 107 -14.06 21.72 40.23
CA PRO A 107 -14.81 21.55 41.47
C PRO A 107 -16.20 22.20 41.39
N GLY A 108 -17.24 21.45 41.73
CA GLY A 108 -18.62 21.87 41.55
C GLY A 108 -19.00 23.06 42.44
N GLY A 109 -19.54 24.10 41.82
CA GLY A 109 -20.32 25.11 42.54
C GLY A 109 -21.64 24.51 43.06
N PRO A 110 -22.20 25.01 44.18
CA PRO A 110 -23.37 24.41 44.81
C PRO A 110 -24.64 24.57 43.94
N PRO A 111 -25.56 23.58 43.99
CA PRO A 111 -26.74 23.57 43.13
C PRO A 111 -27.75 24.64 43.53
N ARG A 112 -28.43 25.24 42.54
CA ARG A 112 -29.64 26.05 42.74
C ARG A 112 -30.87 25.37 42.13
N PRO A 113 -32.08 25.57 42.68
CA PRO A 113 -33.20 24.66 42.48
C PRO A 113 -33.92 24.85 41.15
N LYS A 114 -34.62 23.79 40.70
CA LYS A 114 -35.59 23.86 39.60
C LYS A 114 -36.94 24.41 40.10
N SER A 115 -37.56 25.29 39.33
CA SER A 115 -38.99 25.60 39.44
C SER A 115 -39.55 26.07 38.08
N ASP A 116 -40.07 25.09 37.34
CA ASP A 116 -41.34 25.08 36.61
C ASP A 116 -41.97 26.32 35.90
N GLN A 117 -42.51 25.98 34.72
CA GLN A 117 -43.79 26.42 34.15
C GLN A 117 -43.92 27.79 33.43
N SER A 118 -43.68 27.68 32.11
CA SER A 118 -44.74 27.82 31.08
C SER A 118 -45.04 29.18 30.41
N SER A 119 -45.32 29.04 29.11
CA SER A 119 -46.25 29.85 28.29
C SER A 119 -45.75 31.09 27.51
N ARG A 120 -45.61 30.87 26.19
CA ARG A 120 -46.34 31.57 25.11
C ARG A 120 -45.80 32.91 24.54
N SER A 121 -45.39 32.80 23.27
CA SER A 121 -45.61 33.75 22.15
C SER A 121 -44.90 35.10 22.11
N THR A 122 -43.98 35.20 21.13
CA THR A 122 -43.95 36.21 20.05
C THR A 122 -44.46 37.63 20.36
N TYR A 123 -43.55 38.63 20.30
CA TYR A 123 -43.65 39.81 19.43
C TYR A 123 -42.28 40.52 19.31
N GLN A 124 -42.20 41.56 18.48
CA GLN A 124 -41.01 41.96 17.72
C GLN A 124 -40.53 43.39 18.08
N THR A 125 -39.32 43.76 17.64
CA THR A 125 -38.70 45.12 17.62
C THR A 125 -38.13 45.67 18.96
N GLY A 126 -36.99 46.39 19.00
CA GLY A 126 -35.96 46.60 17.95
C GLY A 126 -34.90 47.69 18.27
N ARG A 127 -33.80 47.71 17.48
CA ARG A 127 -32.77 48.79 17.26
C ARG A 127 -31.92 49.29 18.45
N GLN A 128 -30.71 49.86 18.32
CA GLN A 128 -29.91 50.39 17.17
C GLN A 128 -28.50 49.71 17.13
N SER A 129 -27.62 49.72 16.10
CA SER A 129 -27.48 50.31 14.73
C SER A 129 -26.67 51.62 14.52
N ILE A 130 -25.36 51.51 14.20
CA ILE A 130 -24.48 52.49 13.50
C ILE A 130 -23.62 51.66 12.51
N GLU A 131 -23.96 51.51 11.22
CA GLU A 131 -23.87 52.42 10.06
C GLU A 131 -22.60 52.25 9.20
N ARG A 132 -22.84 51.98 7.90
CA ARG A 132 -21.91 52.07 6.76
C ARG A 132 -22.77 52.48 5.56
N ASN A 133 -22.33 53.44 4.74
CA ASN A 133 -23.04 53.95 3.56
C ASN A 133 -22.08 54.76 2.65
N PRO A 134 -22.41 55.04 1.36
CA PRO A 134 -23.14 54.19 0.41
C PRO A 134 -22.54 54.20 -1.02
N ILE A 135 -23.16 53.44 -1.94
CA ILE A 135 -22.91 53.39 -3.40
C ILE A 135 -23.87 54.37 -4.13
N PRO A 136 -23.58 54.81 -5.37
CA PRO A 136 -24.63 55.07 -6.37
C PRO A 136 -24.45 54.33 -7.72
N PRO A 137 -25.53 54.08 -8.52
CA PRO A 137 -25.52 53.04 -9.58
C PRO A 137 -26.00 53.47 -11.00
N ASN A 138 -25.80 52.55 -11.98
CA ASN A 138 -26.47 52.39 -13.29
C ASN A 138 -26.26 53.45 -14.41
N GLN A 139 -25.94 52.99 -15.64
CA GLN A 139 -26.90 52.92 -16.79
C GLN A 139 -26.30 52.31 -18.09
N TYR A 140 -27.22 51.93 -18.99
CA TYR A 140 -27.11 51.21 -20.28
C TYR A 140 -26.15 51.75 -21.37
N GLY A 141 -25.77 50.87 -22.31
CA GLY A 141 -25.43 51.25 -23.70
C GLY A 141 -24.54 50.23 -24.46
N ASN A 142 -25.01 49.72 -25.61
CA ASN A 142 -24.18 49.01 -26.60
C ASN A 142 -23.51 50.03 -27.55
N GLU A 143 -22.36 49.71 -28.15
CA GLU A 143 -22.10 49.84 -29.61
C GLU A 143 -20.71 49.28 -30.00
N GLU A 144 -20.49 49.09 -31.30
CA GLU A 144 -19.44 48.25 -31.91
C GLU A 144 -18.24 49.04 -32.52
N ASN A 145 -17.22 48.28 -32.97
CA ASN A 145 -16.24 48.57 -34.03
C ASN A 145 -14.81 49.10 -33.69
N GLU A 146 -13.84 48.20 -33.91
CA GLU A 146 -12.68 48.29 -34.84
C GLU A 146 -11.96 49.66 -35.05
N ASP A 147 -10.67 49.77 -34.66
CA ASP A 147 -9.47 49.37 -35.45
C ASP A 147 -8.20 50.25 -35.21
N HIS A 148 -7.01 49.66 -35.44
CA HIS A 148 -5.66 50.24 -35.62
C HIS A 148 -4.98 50.91 -34.38
N ARG A 149 -3.65 50.83 -34.16
CA ARG A 149 -2.51 50.30 -34.95
C ARG A 149 -1.31 49.90 -34.05
N GLU A 150 -0.35 49.17 -34.62
CA GLU A 150 0.86 48.61 -33.97
C GLU A 150 1.96 49.62 -33.56
N HIS A 151 2.85 49.21 -32.64
CA HIS A 151 4.30 49.50 -32.69
C HIS A 151 5.12 48.49 -31.88
N ASP A 152 6.23 48.02 -32.46
CA ASP A 152 7.15 46.99 -31.92
C ASP A 152 8.07 47.44 -30.77
N GLN A 153 8.44 46.53 -29.86
CA GLN A 153 9.78 45.88 -29.81
C GLN A 153 9.96 44.88 -28.63
N PRO A 154 10.87 43.87 -28.75
CA PRO A 154 11.00 42.76 -27.79
C PRO A 154 12.11 42.93 -26.72
N PRO A 155 12.06 42.19 -25.60
CA PRO A 155 13.09 42.22 -24.54
C PRO A 155 14.30 41.29 -24.82
N SER A 156 15.47 41.69 -24.31
CA SER A 156 16.76 40.98 -24.48
C SER A 156 17.00 39.83 -23.47
N PRO A 157 17.82 38.81 -23.81
CA PRO A 157 18.12 37.68 -22.92
C PRO A 157 19.35 37.91 -22.01
N PRO A 158 19.46 37.22 -20.85
CA PRO A 158 20.67 37.19 -20.03
C PRO A 158 21.70 36.13 -20.52
N LEU A 159 23.00 36.40 -20.28
CA LEU A 159 24.13 35.52 -20.64
C LEU A 159 24.65 34.70 -19.45
N PRO A 160 25.19 33.48 -19.65
CA PRO A 160 25.76 32.61 -18.60
C PRO A 160 27.30 32.60 -18.54
N PRO A 161 27.89 32.36 -17.35
CA PRO A 161 29.09 31.50 -17.22
C PRO A 161 29.16 30.72 -15.87
N HIS A 162 29.95 29.65 -15.64
CA HIS A 162 30.66 28.66 -16.48
C HIS A 162 30.92 27.38 -15.65
N HIS A 163 30.79 26.22 -16.31
CA HIS A 163 31.73 25.09 -16.37
C HIS A 163 32.63 24.72 -15.15
N PHE A 164 32.45 23.50 -14.64
CA PHE A 164 33.47 22.79 -13.85
C PHE A 164 34.52 22.15 -14.77
N GLY A 165 35.80 22.49 -14.59
CA GLY A 165 36.93 21.87 -15.28
C GLY A 165 37.94 21.28 -14.29
N HIS A 166 38.33 20.02 -14.51
CA HIS A 166 39.53 19.44 -13.91
C HIS A 166 40.76 19.90 -14.69
N GLU A 167 41.84 20.25 -14.00
CA GLU A 167 43.20 20.12 -14.56
C GLU A 167 44.20 19.83 -13.44
N GLN A 168 45.16 18.97 -13.74
CA GLN A 168 46.27 18.58 -12.85
C GLN A 168 47.49 19.45 -13.21
N ASP A 169 48.24 19.91 -12.22
CA ASP A 169 49.64 20.32 -12.47
C ASP A 169 50.55 19.89 -11.31
N ASP A 170 51.50 19.01 -11.63
CA ASP A 170 52.56 18.55 -10.74
C ASP A 170 53.76 19.50 -10.83
N ARG A 171 54.14 20.16 -9.72
CA ARG A 171 55.56 20.52 -9.47
C ARG A 171 55.93 21.00 -8.04
N ARG A 172 56.69 20.12 -7.38
CA ARG A 172 58.01 20.40 -6.75
C ARG A 172 58.11 21.30 -5.49
N ASN A 173 58.28 20.60 -4.37
CA ASN A 173 59.15 20.84 -3.19
C ASN A 173 60.11 22.05 -3.21
N GLU A 174 60.20 22.80 -2.08
CA GLU A 174 61.39 22.86 -1.21
C GLU A 174 61.18 23.68 0.10
N TRP A 175 61.93 23.30 1.15
CA TRP A 175 62.28 24.01 2.43
C TRP A 175 61.16 24.62 3.31
N GLU A 176 60.83 24.09 4.51
CA GLU A 176 61.57 23.93 5.80
C GLU A 176 61.27 25.07 6.85
N PRO A 177 61.49 24.84 8.17
CA PRO A 177 60.45 25.15 9.17
C PRO A 177 60.76 26.32 10.14
N GLU A 178 59.97 26.36 11.22
CA GLU A 178 60.02 27.24 12.42
C GLU A 178 59.22 28.55 12.38
N HIS A 179 58.04 28.53 13.00
CA HIS A 179 57.74 29.49 14.07
C HIS A 179 56.79 28.88 15.10
N THR A 180 57.29 28.75 16.33
CA THR A 180 56.50 28.45 17.53
C THR A 180 55.69 29.67 17.96
N GLY A 181 54.40 29.49 18.24
CA GLY A 181 53.55 30.56 18.78
C GLY A 181 52.16 30.06 19.13
N ASP A 182 51.94 29.69 20.39
CA ASP A 182 50.60 29.54 20.94
C ASP A 182 49.84 30.87 20.86
N GLU A 183 48.66 30.88 20.24
CA GLU A 183 47.39 31.25 20.89
C GLU A 183 46.19 31.31 19.92
N ASN A 184 45.02 30.91 20.41
CA ASN A 184 43.69 31.31 19.93
C ASN A 184 43.21 30.94 18.50
N THR A 185 43.14 29.64 18.21
CA THR A 185 42.11 29.06 17.30
C THR A 185 41.14 28.13 18.04
N ARG A 186 40.55 28.62 19.14
CA ARG A 186 39.32 28.01 19.68
C ARG A 186 38.16 28.28 18.72
N GLN A 187 37.87 27.31 17.87
CA GLN A 187 36.65 27.26 17.07
C GLN A 187 35.45 27.41 18.01
N LYS A 188 34.72 28.53 17.91
CA LYS A 188 33.52 28.75 18.72
C LYS A 188 32.47 27.71 18.31
N PRO A 189 31.91 26.91 19.24
CA PRO A 189 30.78 26.07 18.92
C PRO A 189 29.65 26.93 18.34
N ILE A 190 28.96 26.44 17.31
CA ILE A 190 27.69 27.02 16.90
C ILE A 190 26.79 26.97 18.13
N SER A 191 26.39 28.14 18.63
CA SER A 191 25.51 28.26 19.80
C SER A 191 24.28 27.39 19.56
N ALA A 192 24.10 26.37 20.39
CA ALA A 192 22.94 25.49 20.29
C ALA A 192 21.67 26.36 20.28
N PRO A 193 20.76 26.18 19.30
CA PRO A 193 19.51 26.92 19.29
C PRO A 193 18.82 26.69 20.63
N LYS A 194 18.31 27.77 21.24
CA LYS A 194 17.61 27.68 22.53
C LYS A 194 16.55 26.59 22.41
N ARG A 195 16.62 25.56 23.27
CA ARG A 195 15.59 24.51 23.34
C ARG A 195 14.22 25.21 23.34
N PRO A 196 13.28 24.83 22.45
CA PRO A 196 11.90 25.23 22.61
C PRO A 196 11.49 24.91 24.03
N THR A 197 10.90 25.87 24.75
CA THR A 197 10.35 25.62 26.07
C THR A 197 9.34 24.50 25.93
N SER A 198 9.59 23.36 26.57
CA SER A 198 8.71 22.20 26.46
C SER A 198 7.29 22.64 26.84
N SER A 199 6.36 22.50 25.89
CA SER A 199 4.98 22.23 26.27
C SER A 199 5.02 21.09 27.28
N GLY A 200 4.24 21.15 28.37
CA GLY A 200 4.33 20.18 29.47
C GLY A 200 3.92 18.73 29.12
N LYS A 201 3.83 18.42 27.82
CA LYS A 201 3.61 17.08 27.26
C LYS A 201 4.89 16.24 27.44
N PRO A 202 4.79 14.97 27.86
CA PRO A 202 5.92 14.05 27.79
C PRO A 202 6.29 13.77 26.33
N SER A 203 7.59 13.69 26.03
CA SER A 203 8.08 13.12 24.78
C SER A 203 7.87 11.60 24.76
N GLY A 204 7.64 11.04 23.56
CA GLY A 204 7.97 9.64 23.31
C GLY A 204 9.41 9.51 22.81
N TYR A 205 9.77 8.32 22.34
CA TYR A 205 11.14 7.97 22.01
C TYR A 205 11.20 7.26 20.65
N LEU A 206 12.15 7.69 19.82
CA LEU A 206 12.58 7.00 18.62
C LEU A 206 13.79 6.13 18.98
N HIS A 207 13.65 4.83 18.78
CA HIS A 207 14.67 3.83 19.04
C HIS A 207 15.28 3.40 17.71
N THR A 208 16.60 3.41 17.62
CA THR A 208 17.35 2.84 16.52
C THR A 208 18.01 1.55 16.98
N TYR A 209 17.74 0.47 16.26
CA TYR A 209 18.27 -0.86 16.50
C TYR A 209 19.11 -1.34 15.31
N ARG A 210 20.05 -2.26 15.54
CA ARG A 210 20.86 -2.89 14.50
C ARG A 210 20.86 -4.41 14.64
N THR A 211 20.80 -5.15 13.55
CA THR A 211 20.80 -6.62 13.57
C THR A 211 22.13 -7.22 14.01
N LYS A 212 22.12 -8.03 15.08
CA LYS A 212 23.29 -8.74 15.64
C LYS A 212 23.85 -9.81 14.70
N HIS A 213 22.97 -10.41 13.92
CA HIS A 213 23.23 -11.50 12.98
C HIS A 213 22.20 -11.45 11.85
N PRO A 214 22.36 -12.22 10.75
CA PRO A 214 21.32 -12.29 9.74
C PRO A 214 20.02 -12.85 10.31
N LEU A 215 18.91 -12.13 10.14
CA LEU A 215 17.56 -12.57 10.53
C LEU A 215 16.95 -13.39 9.39
N ARG A 216 16.21 -14.45 9.72
CA ARG A 216 15.34 -15.18 8.79
C ARG A 216 13.89 -14.87 9.12
N LEU A 217 13.20 -14.23 8.18
CA LEU A 217 11.83 -13.79 8.32
C LEU A 217 10.93 -14.51 7.31
N LEU A 218 9.65 -14.63 7.63
CA LEU A 218 8.62 -14.99 6.67
C LEU A 218 8.03 -13.69 6.11
N TYR A 219 8.17 -13.44 4.80
CA TYR A 219 7.59 -12.26 4.15
C TYR A 219 6.24 -12.60 3.52
N VAL A 220 5.21 -11.82 3.85
CA VAL A 220 3.88 -11.88 3.22
C VAL A 220 3.73 -10.65 2.30
N ASP A 221 3.47 -10.86 1.02
CA ASP A 221 3.38 -9.80 0.01
C ASP A 221 2.12 -8.90 0.12
N GLY A 222 1.98 -7.92 -0.77
CA GLY A 222 0.90 -6.92 -0.73
C GLY A 222 1.02 -5.94 0.45
N GLN A 223 -0.07 -5.22 0.77
CA GLN A 223 -0.25 -4.52 2.04
C GLN A 223 -0.80 -5.49 3.08
N SER A 224 -0.06 -6.57 3.32
CA SER A 224 -0.46 -7.66 4.20
C SER A 224 -0.76 -7.24 5.65
N ALA A 225 -0.37 -6.04 6.08
CA ALA A 225 -0.69 -5.47 7.40
C ALA A 225 -1.76 -4.37 7.38
N ALA A 226 -2.37 -4.03 6.25
CA ALA A 226 -3.46 -3.06 6.19
C ALA A 226 -4.72 -3.62 6.88
N LYS A 227 -5.25 -2.90 7.88
CA LYS A 227 -6.40 -3.33 8.68
C LYS A 227 -7.70 -2.99 7.95
N SER A 228 -8.11 -3.88 7.04
CA SER A 228 -9.27 -3.70 6.16
C SER A 228 -9.99 -5.04 5.90
N THR A 229 -11.29 -4.97 5.58
CA THR A 229 -12.09 -6.13 5.14
C THR A 229 -11.84 -6.53 3.68
N LYS A 230 -10.98 -5.78 2.96
CA LYS A 230 -10.69 -5.95 1.52
C LYS A 230 -9.89 -7.20 1.14
N GLY A 231 -9.44 -7.99 2.13
CA GLY A 231 -8.66 -9.22 1.95
C GLY A 231 -7.17 -9.10 2.26
N THR A 232 -6.71 -7.92 2.67
CA THR A 232 -5.32 -7.61 3.03
C THR A 232 -4.78 -8.44 4.20
N LEU A 233 -5.65 -8.98 5.05
CA LEU A 233 -5.26 -9.84 6.17
C LEU A 233 -5.46 -11.34 5.90
N ASP A 234 -6.01 -11.74 4.74
CA ASP A 234 -6.38 -13.14 4.45
C ASP A 234 -5.17 -14.09 4.63
N MET A 235 -3.98 -13.72 4.14
CA MET A 235 -2.77 -14.53 4.29
C MET A 235 -2.29 -14.68 5.75
N GLN A 236 -2.54 -13.70 6.62
CA GLN A 236 -2.20 -13.82 8.05
C GLN A 236 -3.28 -14.58 8.81
N ASP A 237 -4.54 -14.19 8.66
CA ASP A 237 -5.64 -14.64 9.52
C ASP A 237 -6.30 -15.94 9.01
N LEU A 238 -6.46 -16.11 7.69
CA LEU A 238 -7.04 -17.31 7.09
C LEU A 238 -6.00 -18.37 6.72
N VAL A 239 -4.75 -17.99 6.40
CA VAL A 239 -3.71 -18.97 6.04
C VAL A 239 -2.76 -19.27 7.19
N LEU A 240 -1.99 -18.31 7.69
CA LEU A 240 -1.00 -18.60 8.74
C LEU A 240 -1.67 -19.03 10.06
N LEU A 241 -2.63 -18.23 10.54
CA LEU A 241 -3.27 -18.46 11.83
C LEU A 241 -4.49 -19.39 11.78
N HIS A 242 -5.29 -19.40 10.68
CA HIS A 242 -6.45 -20.24 10.33
C HIS A 242 -7.34 -20.80 11.46
N GLU A 243 -6.79 -21.68 12.30
CA GLU A 243 -7.44 -22.29 13.47
C GLU A 243 -7.54 -21.33 14.67
N ASN A 244 -6.71 -20.29 14.72
CA ASN A 244 -6.61 -19.32 15.82
C ASN A 244 -6.44 -17.85 15.36
N PRO A 245 -7.25 -17.32 14.42
CA PRO A 245 -7.23 -15.90 14.04
C PRO A 245 -7.73 -14.99 15.17
N PRO A 246 -7.30 -13.71 15.22
CA PRO A 246 -7.78 -12.76 16.23
C PRO A 246 -9.30 -12.62 16.25
N GLU A 247 -9.89 -12.51 17.43
CA GLU A 247 -11.34 -12.49 17.62
C GLU A 247 -11.99 -11.29 16.91
N GLU A 248 -11.34 -10.12 16.92
CA GLU A 248 -11.79 -8.94 16.19
C GLU A 248 -11.72 -9.12 14.66
N ALA A 249 -10.80 -9.94 14.15
CA ALA A 249 -10.69 -10.23 12.72
C ALA A 249 -11.84 -11.16 12.26
N VAL A 250 -12.15 -12.20 13.05
CA VAL A 250 -13.31 -13.08 12.81
C VAL A 250 -14.61 -12.28 12.78
N GLU A 251 -14.79 -11.35 13.71
CA GLU A 251 -15.97 -10.49 13.78
C GLU A 251 -16.03 -9.49 12.60
N ALA A 252 -14.90 -8.93 12.17
CA ALA A 252 -14.85 -8.07 10.98
C ALA A 252 -15.26 -8.83 9.70
N ILE A 253 -14.76 -10.05 9.50
CA ILE A 253 -15.10 -10.92 8.36
C ILE A 253 -16.59 -11.27 8.34
N ARG A 254 -17.18 -11.58 9.51
CA ARG A 254 -18.63 -11.83 9.63
C ARG A 254 -19.45 -10.60 9.23
N ARG A 255 -19.03 -9.40 9.63
CA ARG A 255 -19.73 -8.15 9.28
C ARG A 255 -19.65 -7.82 7.80
N SER A 256 -18.49 -7.99 7.16
CA SER A 256 -18.37 -7.76 5.71
C SER A 256 -19.26 -8.70 4.90
N ARG A 257 -19.34 -9.98 5.30
CA ARG A 257 -20.24 -10.94 4.64
C ARG A 257 -21.72 -10.58 4.82
N LYS A 258 -22.10 -10.12 6.02
CA LYS A 258 -23.47 -9.68 6.25
C LYS A 258 -23.84 -8.45 5.41
N LEU A 259 -22.91 -7.50 5.24
CA LEU A 259 -23.14 -6.32 4.40
C LEU A 259 -23.38 -6.70 2.93
N SER A 260 -22.60 -7.63 2.35
CA SER A 260 -22.86 -8.11 0.98
C SER A 260 -24.20 -8.83 0.86
N GLU A 261 -24.57 -9.66 1.84
CA GLU A 261 -25.87 -10.37 1.87
C GLU A 261 -27.06 -9.38 2.02
N ASP A 262 -26.90 -8.31 2.82
CA ASP A 262 -27.92 -7.25 3.00
C ASP A 262 -28.02 -6.31 1.77
N GLU A 263 -26.93 -6.07 1.02
CA GLU A 263 -26.93 -5.32 -0.24
C GLU A 263 -27.60 -6.12 -1.38
N GLU A 264 -27.31 -7.42 -1.48
CA GLU A 264 -27.96 -8.35 -2.42
C GLU A 264 -29.49 -8.42 -2.15
N TYR A 265 -29.90 -8.46 -0.87
CA TYR A 265 -31.32 -8.47 -0.50
C TYR A 265 -32.05 -7.15 -0.78
N ASN A 266 -31.35 -6.00 -0.73
CA ASN A 266 -31.96 -4.70 -1.03
C ASN A 266 -32.19 -4.47 -2.54
N PHE A 267 -31.42 -5.10 -3.43
CA PHE A 267 -31.74 -5.09 -4.87
C PHE A 267 -33.03 -5.85 -5.21
N GLY A 268 -33.47 -6.79 -4.36
CA GLY A 268 -34.71 -7.54 -4.52
C GLY A 268 -35.99 -6.79 -4.15
N LYS A 269 -35.92 -5.55 -3.62
CA LYS A 269 -37.07 -4.87 -2.98
C LYS A 269 -37.60 -3.62 -3.69
N PHE A 270 -37.35 -3.50 -4.99
CA PHE A 270 -38.01 -2.51 -5.86
C PHE A 270 -39.14 -3.13 -6.70
N SER A 271 -40.13 -3.73 -6.05
CA SER A 271 -41.48 -3.89 -6.61
C SER A 271 -42.53 -4.10 -5.52
N HIS A 272 -43.70 -3.49 -5.74
CA HIS A 272 -44.95 -3.52 -4.96
C HIS A 272 -45.07 -2.58 -3.75
N ASP A 273 -45.89 -1.55 -3.97
CA ASP A 273 -46.43 -0.58 -3.01
C ASP A 273 -47.51 -1.17 -2.07
N GLU A 274 -47.93 -0.32 -1.12
CA GLU A 274 -49.15 -0.38 -0.29
C GLU A 274 -49.13 -1.26 1.00
N PRO A 275 -49.92 -0.93 2.05
CA PRO A 275 -49.60 0.19 2.95
C PRO A 275 -49.70 -0.15 4.46
N HIS A 276 -49.42 0.83 5.32
CA HIS A 276 -49.39 0.72 6.79
C HIS A 276 -50.71 0.30 7.46
N ALA A 277 -50.58 -0.33 8.64
CA ALA A 277 -51.57 -0.32 9.73
C ALA A 277 -50.86 -0.10 11.08
N THR A 278 -51.53 0.59 12.02
CA THR A 278 -50.97 1.03 13.31
C THR A 278 -51.57 0.31 14.53
N ASP A 279 -50.88 0.47 15.67
CA ASP A 279 -51.35 0.36 17.06
C ASP A 279 -51.71 -1.03 17.64
N PHE A 280 -51.12 -1.37 18.80
CA PHE A 280 -51.80 -1.32 20.10
C PHE A 280 -50.83 -1.60 21.29
N GLU A 281 -51.06 -0.95 22.43
CA GLU A 281 -50.31 -1.11 23.69
C GLU A 281 -50.80 -2.30 24.54
N THR A 282 -49.96 -2.90 25.41
CA THR A 282 -50.06 -2.75 26.89
C THR A 282 -49.14 -3.68 27.75
N CYS A 283 -48.47 -3.05 28.72
CA CYS A 283 -48.24 -3.42 30.14
C CYS A 283 -47.72 -4.81 30.63
N GLY A 284 -46.62 -4.76 31.41
CA GLY A 284 -46.65 -5.26 32.81
C GLY A 284 -45.71 -6.40 33.28
N GLU A 285 -44.47 -6.04 33.71
CA GLU A 285 -43.80 -6.37 35.01
C GLU A 285 -43.60 -7.84 35.50
N PRO A 286 -42.66 -8.14 36.45
CA PRO A 286 -41.78 -7.24 37.22
C PRO A 286 -40.26 -7.57 37.19
N HIS A 287 -39.47 -6.67 37.78
CA HIS A 287 -38.04 -6.82 38.09
C HIS A 287 -37.75 -7.87 39.18
N GLU A 288 -36.70 -8.70 39.01
CA GLU A 288 -35.96 -9.31 40.13
C GLU A 288 -34.57 -8.69 40.31
N GLN A 289 -34.11 -8.67 41.56
CA GLN A 289 -32.89 -8.01 42.01
C GLN A 289 -31.64 -8.84 41.67
N ARG A 290 -30.60 -8.19 41.15
CA ARG A 290 -29.23 -8.75 41.22
C ARG A 290 -28.32 -7.88 42.07
N LEU A 291 -27.74 -8.52 43.08
CA LEU A 291 -26.95 -7.92 44.14
C LEU A 291 -25.69 -7.22 43.63
N SER A 292 -25.30 -6.17 44.34
CA SER A 292 -24.04 -5.46 44.17
C SER A 292 -22.83 -6.37 44.41
N ILE A 293 -21.90 -6.40 43.45
CA ILE A 293 -20.60 -7.07 43.58
C ILE A 293 -19.52 -5.99 43.60
N ALA A 294 -18.65 -6.06 44.61
CA ALA A 294 -17.51 -5.16 44.80
C ALA A 294 -16.48 -5.26 43.64
N PRO A 295 -15.66 -4.23 43.40
CA PRO A 295 -14.69 -4.25 42.30
C PRO A 295 -13.72 -5.42 42.46
N ARG A 296 -13.69 -6.29 41.44
CA ARG A 296 -12.83 -7.47 41.41
C ARG A 296 -11.42 -7.05 41.05
N ALA A 297 -10.43 -7.54 41.80
CA ALA A 297 -9.01 -7.26 41.55
C ALA A 297 -8.57 -7.70 40.15
N GLU A 298 -7.54 -7.04 39.62
CA GLU A 298 -6.97 -7.29 38.30
C GLU A 298 -6.45 -8.74 38.17
N ASP A 299 -6.83 -9.41 37.08
CA ASP A 299 -6.36 -10.76 36.73
C ASP A 299 -5.11 -10.64 35.82
N PRO A 300 -3.92 -11.16 36.22
CA PRO A 300 -2.66 -10.94 35.50
C PRO A 300 -2.51 -11.65 34.13
N ARG A 301 -3.61 -12.00 33.43
CA ARG A 301 -3.60 -12.89 32.26
C ARG A 301 -4.44 -12.45 31.05
N ARG A 302 -4.70 -11.16 30.90
CA ARG A 302 -5.07 -10.60 29.58
C ARG A 302 -3.81 -10.15 28.86
N PRO A 303 -3.56 -10.58 27.60
CA PRO A 303 -2.50 -9.98 26.79
C PRO A 303 -2.71 -8.47 26.67
N HIS A 304 -1.69 -7.69 27.00
CA HIS A 304 -1.70 -6.23 26.86
C HIS A 304 -1.42 -5.86 25.38
N GLY A 305 -2.38 -6.12 24.49
CA GLY A 305 -2.18 -6.09 23.04
C GLY A 305 -3.34 -5.49 22.22
N GLY A 306 -4.05 -4.49 22.75
CA GLY A 306 -5.18 -3.85 22.08
C GLY A 306 -4.77 -2.93 20.92
N GLY A 307 -4.69 -3.49 19.71
CA GLY A 307 -4.51 -2.76 18.44
C GLY A 307 -5.70 -2.96 17.48
N PRO A 308 -5.83 -2.13 16.42
CA PRO A 308 -6.91 -2.27 15.44
C PRO A 308 -6.96 -3.69 14.83
N LEU A 309 -8.16 -4.26 14.74
CA LEU A 309 -8.39 -5.64 14.27
C LEU A 309 -7.47 -6.70 14.92
N GLY A 310 -7.25 -6.60 16.23
CA GLY A 310 -6.55 -7.63 17.02
C GLY A 310 -5.04 -7.70 16.75
N GLU A 311 -4.41 -6.60 16.32
CA GLU A 311 -3.02 -6.63 15.83
C GLU A 311 -1.97 -7.13 16.84
N GLY A 312 -2.07 -6.77 18.13
CA GLY A 312 -1.15 -7.29 19.14
C GLY A 312 -1.29 -8.80 19.32
N VAL A 313 -2.54 -9.28 19.36
CA VAL A 313 -2.87 -10.72 19.42
C VAL A 313 -2.37 -11.47 18.19
N ARG A 314 -2.50 -10.87 16.99
CA ARG A 314 -1.94 -11.42 15.74
C ARG A 314 -0.43 -11.58 15.82
N ALA A 315 0.29 -10.54 16.26
CA ALA A 315 1.74 -10.57 16.40
C ALA A 315 2.21 -11.63 17.42
N GLU A 316 1.56 -11.73 18.58
CA GLU A 316 1.84 -12.77 19.58
C GLU A 316 1.64 -14.18 19.02
N ARG A 317 0.52 -14.44 18.33
CA ARG A 317 0.19 -15.76 17.75
C ARG A 317 1.11 -16.13 16.58
N LEU A 318 1.49 -15.19 15.73
CA LEU A 318 2.49 -15.41 14.67
C LEU A 318 3.87 -15.73 15.27
N CYS A 319 4.25 -15.09 16.37
CA CYS A 319 5.48 -15.41 17.10
C CYS A 319 5.40 -16.69 17.93
N GLU A 320 4.19 -17.17 18.28
CA GLU A 320 3.98 -18.51 18.81
C GLU A 320 4.14 -19.59 17.73
N LEU A 321 3.56 -19.37 16.55
CA LEU A 321 3.73 -20.22 15.36
C LEU A 321 5.22 -20.36 14.98
N ALA A 322 5.95 -19.24 14.98
CA ALA A 322 7.39 -19.21 14.70
C ALA A 322 8.22 -20.02 15.71
N ARG A 323 7.89 -19.94 17.01
CA ARG A 323 8.57 -20.71 18.06
C ARG A 323 8.20 -22.20 18.05
N THR A 324 6.93 -22.52 17.78
CA THR A 324 6.39 -23.88 17.91
C THR A 324 6.47 -24.67 16.60
N GLU A 325 5.58 -24.41 15.64
CA GLU A 325 5.52 -25.14 14.36
C GLU A 325 6.78 -24.97 13.52
N TYR A 326 7.36 -23.77 13.49
CA TYR A 326 8.60 -23.49 12.76
C TYR A 326 9.86 -23.71 13.62
N LYS A 327 9.71 -24.24 14.85
CA LYS A 327 10.80 -24.66 15.75
C LYS A 327 11.86 -23.58 16.01
N GLY A 328 11.45 -22.31 16.04
CA GLY A 328 12.36 -21.17 16.21
C GLY A 328 13.29 -20.90 15.03
N ARG A 329 13.00 -21.43 13.82
CA ARG A 329 13.79 -21.15 12.60
C ARG A 329 13.41 -19.83 11.92
N ILE A 330 12.31 -19.20 12.31
CA ILE A 330 11.85 -17.89 11.84
C ILE A 330 11.92 -16.91 13.01
N ASP A 331 12.65 -15.81 12.83
CA ASP A 331 12.88 -14.78 13.85
C ASP A 331 11.72 -13.77 13.93
N GLY A 332 10.90 -13.68 12.88
CA GLY A 332 9.79 -12.73 12.76
C GLY A 332 9.06 -12.76 11.40
N ILE A 333 8.05 -11.90 11.27
CA ILE A 333 7.21 -11.76 10.07
C ILE A 333 7.47 -10.39 9.44
N LEU A 334 7.85 -10.38 8.16
CA LEU A 334 7.98 -9.18 7.33
C LEU A 334 6.67 -8.98 6.55
N ARG A 335 6.15 -7.75 6.52
CA ARG A 335 4.88 -7.40 5.88
C ARG A 335 4.84 -5.89 5.57
N MET A 336 3.75 -5.41 4.98
CA MET A 336 3.60 -3.99 4.64
C MET A 336 2.28 -3.41 5.14
N GLU A 337 2.34 -2.29 5.85
CA GLU A 337 1.19 -1.44 6.16
C GLU A 337 1.26 -0.20 5.25
N ALA A 338 1.48 1.00 5.79
CA ALA A 338 1.84 2.16 4.98
C ALA A 338 3.24 1.99 4.35
N GLY A 339 4.18 1.45 5.12
CA GLY A 339 5.52 1.07 4.70
C GLY A 339 5.83 -0.36 5.14
N PHE A 340 7.02 -0.86 4.78
CA PHE A 340 7.47 -2.18 5.23
C PHE A 340 7.77 -2.18 6.73
N GLU A 341 7.36 -3.26 7.39
CA GLU A 341 7.56 -3.47 8.82
C GLU A 341 7.85 -4.94 9.15
N ILE A 342 8.53 -5.17 10.27
CA ILE A 342 8.83 -6.50 10.81
C ILE A 342 8.18 -6.63 12.18
N ILE A 343 7.30 -7.61 12.36
CA ILE A 343 7.03 -8.17 13.70
C ILE A 343 8.23 -9.05 14.04
N LEU A 344 9.11 -8.61 14.94
CA LEU A 344 10.24 -9.40 15.40
C LEU A 344 9.92 -10.02 16.75
N CYS A 345 10.15 -11.33 16.91
CA CYS A 345 9.64 -12.06 18.05
C CYS A 345 10.41 -11.85 19.36
N ASP A 346 11.71 -11.54 19.29
CA ASP A 346 12.54 -11.19 20.44
C ASP A 346 13.60 -10.13 20.04
N PHE A 347 13.40 -8.89 20.48
CA PHE A 347 14.35 -7.80 20.22
C PHE A 347 15.68 -8.01 20.95
N ALA A 348 15.66 -8.50 22.19
CA ALA A 348 16.87 -8.67 23.00
C ALA A 348 17.81 -9.75 22.44
N GLN A 349 17.26 -10.82 21.88
CA GLN A 349 17.99 -11.88 21.21
C GLN A 349 18.67 -11.37 19.92
N HIS A 350 17.95 -10.60 19.10
CA HIS A 350 18.31 -10.36 17.71
C HIS A 350 18.93 -9.00 17.41
N LEU A 351 18.73 -7.99 18.27
CA LEU A 351 19.11 -6.60 18.00
C LEU A 351 20.07 -6.00 19.04
N ASP A 352 21.00 -5.19 18.58
CA ASP A 352 21.76 -4.23 19.38
C ASP A 352 21.04 -2.88 19.41
N VAL A 353 21.05 -2.20 20.55
CA VAL A 353 20.57 -0.82 20.68
C VAL A 353 21.63 0.12 20.13
N VAL A 354 21.29 0.92 19.12
CA VAL A 354 22.18 1.97 18.57
C VAL A 354 21.96 3.28 19.31
N SER A 355 20.70 3.70 19.44
CA SER A 355 20.32 4.92 20.15
C SER A 355 18.85 4.86 20.59
N ILE A 356 18.53 5.60 21.65
CA ILE A 356 17.17 5.91 22.07
C ILE A 356 17.14 7.42 22.27
N ALA A 357 16.37 8.12 21.45
CA ALA A 357 16.29 9.58 21.43
C ALA A 357 14.87 10.05 21.70
N ALA A 358 14.70 11.07 22.56
CA ALA A 358 13.41 11.69 22.78
C ALA A 358 12.94 12.40 21.50
N ALA A 359 11.72 12.10 21.06
CA ALA A 359 11.06 12.79 19.97
C ALA A 359 10.55 14.17 20.40
N ASP A 360 10.26 15.05 19.44
CA ASP A 360 9.63 16.34 19.72
C ASP A 360 8.21 16.09 20.30
N PRO A 361 7.87 16.61 21.49
CA PRO A 361 6.53 16.43 22.06
C PRO A 361 5.42 17.17 21.28
N ASN A 362 5.77 17.89 20.21
CA ASN A 362 4.86 18.60 19.32
C ASN A 362 4.81 18.01 17.89
N THR A 363 5.53 16.92 17.57
CA THR A 363 5.26 16.14 16.35
C THR A 363 4.04 15.25 16.57
N ASP A 364 2.90 15.69 16.06
CA ASP A 364 1.68 14.88 16.00
C ASP A 364 1.77 13.96 14.77
N GLY A 365 1.81 12.63 14.98
CA GLY A 365 1.71 11.67 13.87
C GLY A 365 0.30 11.63 13.24
N PRO A 366 0.04 10.75 12.26
CA PRO A 366 -1.18 10.73 11.47
C PRO A 366 -2.44 10.73 12.33
N GLY A 367 -3.37 11.59 11.93
CA GLY A 367 -4.61 11.94 12.62
C GLY A 367 -5.21 13.19 11.98
N SER A 368 -6.46 13.52 12.32
CA SER A 368 -7.17 14.71 11.81
C SER A 368 -6.49 16.04 12.11
N ASP A 369 -5.64 16.05 13.14
CA ASP A 369 -5.03 17.24 13.72
C ASP A 369 -3.54 17.37 13.35
N ALA A 370 -3.02 16.40 12.57
CA ALA A 370 -1.63 16.39 12.12
C ALA A 370 -1.35 17.56 11.16
N ARG A 371 -0.17 18.17 11.26
CA ARG A 371 0.22 19.26 10.36
C ARG A 371 0.50 18.68 8.97
N SER A 372 -0.03 19.32 7.92
CA SER A 372 0.11 18.85 6.53
C SER A 372 1.57 18.55 6.15
N ASN A 373 2.51 19.40 6.55
CA ASN A 373 3.95 19.21 6.28
C ASN A 373 4.53 17.91 6.90
N ASP A 374 4.08 17.52 8.10
CA ASP A 374 4.57 16.32 8.78
C ASP A 374 4.02 15.06 8.07
N MET A 375 2.77 15.14 7.59
CA MET A 375 2.15 14.09 6.77
C MET A 375 2.77 13.98 5.36
N LEU A 376 3.12 15.10 4.73
CA LEU A 376 3.85 15.10 3.46
C LEU A 376 5.21 14.41 3.63
N SER A 377 5.97 14.75 4.68
CA SER A 377 7.26 14.12 4.99
C SER A 377 7.11 12.60 5.19
N TYR A 378 6.09 12.16 5.94
CA TYR A 378 5.78 10.74 6.13
C TYR A 378 5.50 10.03 4.79
N TYR A 379 4.63 10.58 3.93
CA TYR A 379 4.33 9.97 2.64
C TYR A 379 5.51 10.05 1.65
N GLN A 380 6.38 11.06 1.74
CA GLN A 380 7.62 11.12 0.96
C GLN A 380 8.59 10.00 1.39
N ALA A 381 8.76 9.77 2.70
CA ALA A 381 9.59 8.67 3.20
C ALA A 381 9.05 7.30 2.76
N VAL A 382 7.73 7.08 2.88
CA VAL A 382 7.05 5.87 2.39
C VAL A 382 7.21 5.71 0.87
N ALA A 383 6.89 6.74 0.08
CA ALA A 383 6.96 6.73 -1.39
C ALA A 383 8.39 6.56 -1.92
N SER A 384 9.42 6.93 -1.15
CA SER A 384 10.82 6.64 -1.49
C SER A 384 11.13 5.14 -1.57
N ARG A 385 10.17 4.28 -1.21
CA ARG A 385 10.23 2.81 -1.30
C ARG A 385 9.32 2.23 -2.40
N TYR A 386 8.73 3.07 -3.25
CA TYR A 386 7.88 2.64 -4.37
C TYR A 386 8.54 1.58 -5.25
N ASP A 387 9.81 1.78 -5.59
CA ASP A 387 10.59 0.89 -6.47
C ASP A 387 11.52 -0.06 -5.70
N GLY A 388 11.43 -0.10 -4.36
CA GLY A 388 12.17 -1.03 -3.50
C GLY A 388 12.76 -0.40 -2.23
N ILE A 389 13.11 -1.22 -1.24
CA ILE A 389 13.62 -0.77 0.06
C ILE A 389 15.13 -0.49 0.15
N GLY A 390 15.82 -0.42 -0.99
CA GLY A 390 17.28 -0.35 -1.06
C GLY A 390 17.92 -1.74 -1.05
N GLY A 391 18.65 -2.06 -2.12
CA GLY A 391 19.23 -3.38 -2.34
C GLY A 391 20.11 -3.85 -1.17
N ARG A 392 19.98 -5.15 -0.84
CA ARG A 392 20.66 -5.83 0.28
C ARG A 392 20.15 -5.51 1.70
N ARG A 393 19.20 -4.60 1.94
CA ARG A 393 18.55 -4.51 3.28
C ARG A 393 17.70 -5.74 3.60
N VAL A 394 17.05 -6.31 2.57
CA VAL A 394 16.41 -7.63 2.57
C VAL A 394 16.83 -8.37 1.30
N MET A 395 16.95 -9.70 1.39
CA MET A 395 17.13 -10.61 0.26
C MET A 395 16.00 -11.65 0.30
N LEU A 396 15.26 -11.83 -0.79
CA LEU A 396 14.20 -12.85 -0.88
C LEU A 396 14.69 -14.13 -1.57
N GLU A 397 14.23 -15.29 -1.11
CA GLU A 397 14.47 -16.56 -1.82
C GLU A 397 13.38 -16.81 -2.89
N TYR A 398 13.52 -16.15 -4.05
CA TYR A 398 12.59 -16.25 -5.17
C TYR A 398 12.41 -17.66 -5.75
N SER A 399 13.31 -18.61 -5.45
CA SER A 399 13.24 -19.96 -6.02
C SER A 399 12.37 -20.93 -5.21
N ASN A 400 11.98 -20.60 -3.97
CA ASN A 400 11.09 -21.41 -3.13
C ASN A 400 9.84 -20.64 -2.63
N PHE A 401 9.57 -19.47 -3.19
CA PHE A 401 8.36 -18.74 -2.80
C PHE A 401 7.11 -19.57 -3.09
N LEU A 402 6.12 -19.44 -2.21
CA LEU A 402 4.83 -20.10 -2.32
C LEU A 402 3.80 -19.05 -2.68
N THR A 403 2.79 -19.40 -3.48
CA THR A 403 1.71 -18.46 -3.82
C THR A 403 0.40 -19.19 -4.08
N LEU A 404 -0.69 -18.66 -3.54
CA LEU A 404 -2.04 -19.20 -3.79
C LEU A 404 -2.51 -18.95 -5.23
N PHE A 405 -1.83 -18.11 -6.01
CA PHE A 405 -2.08 -18.05 -7.46
C PHE A 405 -1.78 -19.37 -8.19
N ALA A 406 -1.00 -20.27 -7.58
CA ALA A 406 -0.78 -21.64 -8.08
C ALA A 406 -1.80 -22.66 -7.53
N ASP A 407 -2.73 -22.26 -6.65
CA ASP A 407 -3.73 -23.10 -5.99
C ASP A 407 -5.15 -22.52 -6.19
N GLU A 408 -5.77 -22.89 -7.31
CA GLU A 408 -7.14 -22.44 -7.66
C GLU A 408 -8.23 -23.04 -6.76
N ASP A 409 -7.91 -24.11 -6.03
CA ASP A 409 -8.83 -24.71 -5.07
C ASP A 409 -8.89 -23.84 -3.81
N ALA A 410 -7.78 -23.33 -3.29
CA ALA A 410 -7.76 -22.42 -2.13
C ALA A 410 -8.08 -20.94 -2.46
N LEU A 411 -7.90 -20.49 -3.71
CA LEU A 411 -8.07 -19.10 -4.14
C LEU A 411 -9.42 -18.84 -4.85
N TYR A 412 -9.97 -17.64 -4.71
CA TYR A 412 -10.96 -17.07 -5.64
C TYR A 412 -10.72 -15.58 -5.89
N PHE A 413 -11.35 -15.01 -6.91
CA PHE A 413 -11.41 -13.56 -7.10
C PHE A 413 -12.81 -13.05 -6.73
N ASP A 414 -12.89 -11.96 -5.95
CA ASP A 414 -14.16 -11.33 -5.61
C ASP A 414 -14.73 -10.47 -6.75
N GLU A 415 -15.94 -9.95 -6.56
CA GLU A 415 -16.65 -9.10 -7.53
C GLU A 415 -15.89 -7.84 -7.96
N THR A 416 -14.91 -7.41 -7.16
CA THR A 416 -14.03 -6.27 -7.47
C THR A 416 -12.70 -6.69 -8.12
N GLY A 417 -12.59 -7.96 -8.52
CA GLY A 417 -11.42 -8.54 -9.17
C GLY A 417 -10.25 -8.80 -8.22
N ARG A 418 -10.47 -8.81 -6.89
CA ARG A 418 -9.38 -8.98 -5.91
C ARG A 418 -9.22 -10.44 -5.53
N PRO A 419 -7.99 -10.96 -5.43
CA PRO A 419 -7.76 -12.32 -4.95
C PRO A 419 -8.13 -12.42 -3.47
N ARG A 420 -8.80 -13.50 -3.08
CA ARG A 420 -9.32 -13.81 -1.74
C ARG A 420 -9.11 -15.29 -1.42
N VAL A 421 -8.94 -15.62 -0.14
CA VAL A 421 -8.75 -17.00 0.32
C VAL A 421 -10.10 -17.65 0.67
N LYS A 422 -10.38 -18.85 0.14
CA LYS A 422 -11.55 -19.65 0.54
C LYS A 422 -11.32 -20.20 1.95
N ASN A 423 -12.09 -19.73 2.93
CA ASN A 423 -11.96 -20.11 4.34
C ASN A 423 -12.45 -21.56 4.62
N GLU A 424 -11.68 -22.54 4.13
CA GLU A 424 -11.98 -23.96 4.17
C GLU A 424 -10.72 -24.75 4.56
N THR A 425 -10.74 -25.39 5.73
CA THR A 425 -9.57 -26.10 6.28
C THR A 425 -8.99 -27.15 5.33
N GLN A 426 -9.84 -27.89 4.61
CA GLN A 426 -9.40 -28.89 3.64
C GLN A 426 -8.62 -28.30 2.46
N LEU A 427 -8.94 -27.06 2.04
CA LEU A 427 -8.32 -26.37 0.92
C LEU A 427 -7.04 -25.64 1.35
N ILE A 428 -7.02 -25.06 2.55
CA ILE A 428 -5.89 -24.29 3.08
C ILE A 428 -4.79 -25.20 3.68
N ALA A 429 -5.15 -26.39 4.21
CA ALA A 429 -4.20 -27.25 4.91
C ALA A 429 -3.00 -27.75 4.07
N PRO A 430 -3.10 -28.04 2.75
CA PRO A 430 -1.94 -28.29 1.89
C PRO A 430 -0.94 -27.13 1.91
N PHE A 431 -1.38 -25.92 1.58
CA PHE A 431 -0.53 -24.74 1.51
C PHE A 431 0.10 -24.38 2.87
N ARG A 432 -0.63 -24.56 3.99
CA ARG A 432 -0.07 -24.41 5.35
C ARG A 432 1.08 -25.40 5.64
N ARG A 433 0.99 -26.65 5.15
CA ARG A 433 2.09 -27.61 5.27
C ARG A 433 3.30 -27.17 4.46
N GLU A 434 3.10 -26.68 3.24
CA GLU A 434 4.19 -26.16 2.40
C GLU A 434 4.88 -24.95 3.05
N ILE A 435 4.13 -23.99 3.63
CA ILE A 435 4.72 -22.87 4.38
C ILE A 435 5.55 -23.36 5.57
N ARG A 436 5.04 -24.34 6.32
CA ARG A 436 5.78 -24.93 7.45
C ARG A 436 7.05 -25.64 6.98
N ASP A 437 6.98 -26.40 5.90
CA ASP A 437 8.11 -27.15 5.37
C ASP A 437 9.16 -26.18 4.74
N LEU A 438 8.72 -25.07 4.14
CA LEU A 438 9.56 -23.94 3.74
C LEU A 438 10.23 -23.28 4.96
N ALA A 439 9.50 -22.97 6.03
CA ALA A 439 10.05 -22.38 7.25
C ALA A 439 11.06 -23.32 7.95
N LEU A 440 10.81 -24.63 7.90
CA LEU A 440 11.69 -25.67 8.46
C LEU A 440 12.89 -25.98 7.57
N SER A 441 12.87 -25.67 6.26
CA SER A 441 13.99 -25.91 5.35
C SER A 441 15.30 -25.27 5.83
N ASP A 442 16.45 -25.79 5.40
CA ASP A 442 17.75 -25.19 5.71
C ASP A 442 18.01 -23.94 4.85
N ARG A 443 18.73 -22.96 5.41
CA ARG A 443 19.17 -21.76 4.69
C ARG A 443 20.02 -22.19 3.49
N THR A 444 19.57 -21.90 2.28
CA THR A 444 20.36 -22.10 1.06
C THR A 444 21.58 -21.18 1.08
N THR A 445 22.74 -21.74 0.74
CA THR A 445 23.97 -20.95 0.48
C THR A 445 24.05 -20.49 -0.98
N ASP A 446 23.29 -21.15 -1.85
CA ASP A 446 23.00 -20.69 -3.20
C ASP A 446 21.94 -19.58 -3.14
N GLN A 447 22.22 -18.43 -3.75
CA GLN A 447 21.27 -17.30 -3.81
C GLN A 447 20.11 -17.57 -4.78
N GLY A 448 20.21 -18.64 -5.60
CA GLY A 448 19.22 -18.96 -6.62
C GLY A 448 19.19 -17.91 -7.72
N MET A 449 18.12 -17.94 -8.53
CA MET A 449 17.90 -16.90 -9.54
C MET A 449 17.05 -15.76 -8.98
N ASP A 450 17.50 -14.52 -9.21
CA ASP A 450 16.70 -13.32 -8.96
C ASP A 450 15.62 -13.20 -10.02
N TRP A 451 14.50 -13.88 -9.79
CA TRP A 451 13.35 -13.85 -10.69
C TRP A 451 12.67 -12.48 -10.77
N GLN A 452 12.87 -11.59 -9.78
CA GLN A 452 12.39 -10.21 -9.87
C GLN A 452 13.17 -9.43 -10.93
N ALA A 453 14.51 -9.54 -10.95
CA ALA A 453 15.32 -8.93 -11.98
C ALA A 453 14.98 -9.45 -13.40
N VAL A 454 14.64 -10.75 -13.52
CA VAL A 454 14.15 -11.32 -14.79
C VAL A 454 12.80 -10.71 -15.20
N SER A 455 11.83 -10.63 -14.28
CA SER A 455 10.53 -9.99 -14.55
C SER A 455 10.71 -8.52 -14.97
N ASP A 456 11.60 -7.78 -14.32
CA ASP A 456 11.91 -6.39 -14.68
C ASP A 456 12.45 -6.25 -16.11
N MET A 457 13.30 -7.18 -16.56
CA MET A 457 13.80 -7.16 -17.95
C MET A 457 12.68 -7.35 -18.99
N ILE A 458 11.59 -8.04 -18.62
CA ILE A 458 10.40 -8.19 -19.46
C ILE A 458 9.54 -6.92 -19.39
N THR A 459 9.20 -6.45 -18.18
CA THR A 459 8.38 -5.24 -17.98
C THR A 459 9.03 -4.01 -18.62
N ASN A 460 10.30 -3.73 -18.34
CA ASN A 460 11.03 -2.58 -18.89
C ASN A 460 11.21 -2.63 -20.41
N ARG A 461 11.06 -3.80 -21.04
CA ARG A 461 11.15 -3.96 -22.50
C ARG A 461 9.83 -3.69 -23.21
N TYR A 462 8.72 -4.06 -22.58
CA TYR A 462 7.42 -4.13 -23.25
C TYR A 462 6.37 -3.17 -22.69
N ALA A 463 6.45 -2.72 -21.44
CA ALA A 463 5.34 -2.02 -20.78
C ALA A 463 4.95 -0.72 -21.50
N ASP A 464 5.91 0.17 -21.73
CA ASP A 464 5.65 1.46 -22.38
C ASP A 464 5.20 1.28 -23.83
N ARG A 465 5.72 0.25 -24.53
CA ARG A 465 5.33 -0.08 -25.91
C ARG A 465 3.93 -0.69 -26.00
N ILE A 466 3.54 -1.52 -25.04
CA ILE A 466 2.17 -2.06 -24.94
C ILE A 466 1.20 -0.92 -24.64
N ALA A 467 1.51 -0.04 -23.68
CA ALA A 467 0.68 1.14 -23.38
C ALA A 467 0.55 2.08 -24.58
N TYR A 468 1.64 2.33 -25.31
CA TYR A 468 1.59 3.14 -26.54
C TYR A 468 0.74 2.49 -27.64
N LEU A 469 0.88 1.18 -27.87
CA LEU A 469 0.05 0.41 -28.79
C LEU A 469 -1.42 0.27 -28.32
N ALA A 470 -1.69 0.40 -27.01
CA ALA A 470 -3.04 0.43 -26.44
C ALA A 470 -3.66 1.84 -26.43
N SER A 471 -2.87 2.88 -26.68
CA SER A 471 -3.34 4.27 -26.71
C SER A 471 -4.06 4.62 -28.01
N ASP A 472 -4.89 5.65 -27.97
CA ASP A 472 -5.51 6.26 -29.15
C ASP A 472 -4.54 7.17 -29.95
N GLU A 473 -3.23 7.16 -29.65
CA GLU A 473 -2.22 8.01 -30.33
C GLU A 473 -1.83 7.51 -31.73
N ILE A 474 -2.13 6.25 -32.07
CA ILE A 474 -1.80 5.65 -33.37
C ILE A 474 -3.06 5.56 -34.24
N GLU A 475 -3.26 6.53 -35.13
CA GLU A 475 -4.43 6.60 -36.02
C GLU A 475 -4.34 5.69 -37.26
N ASP A 476 -3.14 5.28 -37.68
CA ASP A 476 -2.92 4.46 -38.88
C ASP A 476 -2.52 3.00 -38.57
N VAL A 477 -3.09 2.07 -39.34
CA VAL A 477 -2.87 0.63 -39.17
C VAL A 477 -1.47 0.18 -39.61
N GLN A 478 -0.80 0.86 -40.55
CA GLN A 478 0.59 0.54 -40.91
C GLN A 478 1.57 1.00 -39.84
N ASP A 479 1.35 2.17 -39.24
CA ASP A 479 2.17 2.63 -38.12
C ASP A 479 2.01 1.73 -36.89
N PHE A 480 0.79 1.27 -36.59
CA PHE A 480 0.52 0.26 -35.56
C PHE A 480 1.26 -1.06 -35.84
N ARG A 481 1.10 -1.62 -37.05
CA ARG A 481 1.81 -2.84 -37.49
C ARG A 481 3.32 -2.68 -37.36
N ALA A 482 3.84 -1.52 -37.73
CA ALA A 482 5.26 -1.21 -37.68
C ALA A 482 5.77 -1.11 -36.23
N GLU A 483 5.01 -0.56 -35.28
CA GLU A 483 5.41 -0.51 -33.87
C GLU A 483 5.34 -1.88 -33.19
N ALA A 484 4.28 -2.65 -33.42
CA ALA A 484 4.18 -4.04 -32.97
C ALA A 484 5.33 -4.90 -33.56
N GLY A 485 5.62 -4.72 -34.85
CA GLY A 485 6.77 -5.34 -35.51
C GLY A 485 8.12 -4.91 -34.93
N ARG A 486 8.30 -3.63 -34.58
CA ARG A 486 9.51 -3.12 -33.90
C ARG A 486 9.71 -3.75 -32.52
N ALA A 487 8.64 -4.13 -31.82
CA ALA A 487 8.70 -4.83 -30.53
C ALA A 487 9.42 -6.18 -30.62
N ILE A 488 9.03 -7.00 -31.61
CA ILE A 488 9.52 -8.37 -31.79
C ILE A 488 10.73 -8.49 -32.73
N ARG A 489 11.03 -7.46 -33.53
CA ARG A 489 12.12 -7.44 -34.53
C ARG A 489 13.44 -8.09 -34.08
N PRO A 490 13.95 -7.89 -32.84
CA PRO A 490 15.21 -8.51 -32.40
C PRO A 490 15.17 -10.05 -32.30
N HIS A 491 14.00 -10.68 -32.41
CA HIS A 491 13.81 -12.13 -32.34
C HIS A 491 13.49 -12.78 -33.70
N ILE A 492 13.42 -11.98 -34.78
CA ILE A 492 13.05 -12.43 -36.13
C ILE A 492 14.31 -12.84 -36.94
N ASP A 493 14.31 -14.06 -37.48
CA ASP A 493 15.32 -14.51 -38.46
C ASP A 493 14.83 -14.26 -39.90
N TYR A 494 15.16 -13.10 -40.45
CA TYR A 494 14.79 -12.73 -41.83
C TYR A 494 15.40 -13.63 -42.91
N GLY A 495 16.44 -14.42 -42.61
CA GLY A 495 17.00 -15.40 -43.54
C GLY A 495 16.23 -16.72 -43.58
N ASN A 496 15.50 -17.05 -42.52
CA ASN A 496 14.77 -18.31 -42.37
C ASN A 496 13.49 -18.12 -41.53
N ARG A 497 12.55 -17.33 -42.07
CA ARG A 497 11.30 -16.94 -41.37
C ARG A 497 10.54 -18.15 -40.83
N ASN A 498 10.29 -18.17 -39.53
CA ASN A 498 9.49 -19.19 -38.86
C ASN A 498 8.84 -18.60 -37.60
N THR A 499 7.62 -18.09 -37.74
CA THR A 499 6.89 -17.39 -36.67
C THR A 499 6.85 -18.16 -35.34
N SER A 500 6.70 -19.49 -35.37
CA SER A 500 6.68 -20.30 -34.15
C SER A 500 8.03 -20.30 -33.42
N ARG A 501 9.16 -20.39 -34.15
CA ARG A 501 10.50 -20.29 -33.57
C ARG A 501 10.86 -18.87 -33.14
N GLU A 502 10.41 -17.88 -33.90
CA GLU A 502 10.59 -16.45 -33.58
C GLU A 502 9.87 -16.09 -32.27
N ILE A 503 8.62 -16.57 -32.11
CA ILE A 503 7.88 -16.46 -30.84
C ILE A 503 8.60 -17.22 -29.73
N GLU A 504 8.99 -18.49 -29.91
CA GLU A 504 9.69 -19.27 -28.87
C GLU A 504 10.99 -18.59 -28.40
N HIS A 505 11.77 -18.04 -29.34
CA HIS A 505 12.99 -17.30 -29.04
C HIS A 505 12.70 -15.98 -28.30
N CYS A 506 11.64 -15.28 -28.67
CA CYS A 506 11.14 -14.10 -27.96
C CYS A 506 10.69 -14.46 -26.53
N SER A 507 9.93 -15.53 -26.34
CA SER A 507 9.44 -16.01 -25.04
C SER A 507 10.57 -16.37 -24.07
N LYS A 508 11.74 -16.79 -24.60
CA LYS A 508 12.94 -17.14 -23.82
C LYS A 508 13.88 -15.96 -23.55
N TYR A 509 13.57 -14.76 -24.05
CA TYR A 509 14.32 -13.55 -23.70
C TYR A 509 14.33 -13.35 -22.17
N ALA A 510 15.47 -12.91 -21.63
CA ALA A 510 15.78 -12.76 -20.19
C ALA A 510 15.77 -14.05 -19.32
N LEU A 511 15.22 -15.17 -19.79
CA LEU A 511 15.21 -16.43 -19.04
C LEU A 511 16.59 -17.14 -19.09
N PRO A 512 16.94 -17.97 -18.08
CA PRO A 512 18.14 -18.79 -18.12
C PRO A 512 18.05 -19.82 -19.26
N SER A 513 19.19 -20.14 -19.87
CA SER A 513 19.24 -21.06 -21.03
C SER A 513 18.76 -22.49 -20.73
N THR A 514 18.75 -22.88 -19.45
CA THR A 514 18.24 -24.17 -18.97
C THR A 514 17.04 -23.94 -18.05
N LYS A 515 15.86 -24.46 -18.44
CA LYS A 515 14.70 -24.54 -17.53
C LYS A 515 15.07 -25.41 -16.31
N PRO A 516 14.72 -25.00 -15.07
CA PRO A 516 14.83 -25.88 -13.90
C PRO A 516 14.05 -27.20 -14.09
N SER A 517 14.59 -28.33 -13.64
CA SER A 517 13.83 -29.59 -13.68
C SER A 517 12.53 -29.49 -12.87
N GLU A 518 11.54 -30.32 -13.15
CA GLU A 518 10.21 -30.24 -12.48
C GLU A 518 10.28 -30.40 -10.95
N SER A 519 11.27 -31.13 -10.45
CA SER A 519 11.57 -31.27 -9.01
C SER A 519 12.50 -30.19 -8.45
N ALA A 520 12.93 -29.21 -9.26
CA ALA A 520 13.87 -28.18 -8.85
C ALA A 520 13.17 -26.85 -8.49
N LYS A 521 13.84 -26.16 -7.57
CA LYS A 521 13.53 -24.79 -7.13
C LYS A 521 13.46 -23.85 -8.33
N GLY A 522 12.53 -22.91 -8.30
CA GLY A 522 12.35 -21.88 -9.34
C GLY A 522 11.55 -22.30 -10.58
N VAL A 523 11.06 -23.55 -10.67
CA VAL A 523 10.24 -23.99 -11.83
C VAL A 523 8.95 -23.16 -12.00
N LEU A 524 8.29 -22.80 -10.89
CA LEU A 524 7.09 -21.95 -10.89
C LEU A 524 7.39 -20.56 -11.47
N ALA A 525 8.44 -19.89 -10.98
CA ALA A 525 8.84 -18.58 -11.46
C ALA A 525 9.23 -18.61 -12.94
N TYR A 526 10.03 -19.60 -13.37
CA TYR A 526 10.39 -19.79 -14.77
C TYR A 526 9.14 -19.95 -15.64
N ASP A 527 8.21 -20.84 -15.26
CA ASP A 527 7.02 -21.15 -16.08
C ASP A 527 6.05 -19.97 -16.16
N SER A 528 5.83 -19.23 -15.07
CA SER A 528 4.99 -18.04 -15.09
C SER A 528 5.60 -16.91 -15.93
N ILE A 529 6.89 -16.64 -15.79
CA ILE A 529 7.60 -15.63 -16.60
C ILE A 529 7.62 -16.03 -18.08
N TYR A 530 7.93 -17.29 -18.39
CA TYR A 530 7.88 -17.82 -19.76
C TYR A 530 6.47 -17.70 -20.36
N THR A 531 5.43 -18.03 -19.59
CA THR A 531 4.03 -17.95 -20.05
C THR A 531 3.64 -16.49 -20.34
N VAL A 532 3.92 -15.56 -19.43
CA VAL A 532 3.66 -14.12 -19.62
C VAL A 532 4.40 -13.57 -20.84
N ASN A 533 5.70 -13.82 -20.94
CA ASN A 533 6.49 -13.34 -22.08
C ASN A 533 6.06 -14.02 -23.40
N SER A 534 5.60 -15.27 -23.35
CA SER A 534 5.07 -15.95 -24.54
C SER A 534 3.71 -15.41 -24.99
N VAL A 535 2.86 -14.94 -24.08
CA VAL A 535 1.62 -14.23 -24.45
C VAL A 535 2.00 -12.90 -25.10
N ILE A 536 2.88 -12.10 -24.50
CA ILE A 536 3.38 -10.83 -25.07
C ILE A 536 3.94 -11.03 -26.48
N CYS A 537 4.90 -11.93 -26.65
CA CYS A 537 5.58 -12.19 -27.93
C CYS A 537 4.63 -12.70 -29.02
N ARG A 538 3.64 -13.51 -28.65
CA ARG A 538 2.61 -13.99 -29.56
C ARG A 538 1.66 -12.88 -29.97
N THR A 539 1.09 -12.14 -29.02
CA THR A 539 0.15 -11.05 -29.29
C THR A 539 0.81 -9.97 -30.13
N LEU A 540 2.08 -9.61 -29.88
CA LEU A 540 2.82 -8.66 -30.70
C LEU A 540 3.13 -9.18 -32.12
N SER A 541 3.36 -10.49 -32.29
CA SER A 541 3.50 -11.11 -33.62
C SER A 541 2.20 -11.02 -34.41
N GLU A 542 1.07 -11.40 -33.80
CA GLU A 542 -0.26 -11.32 -34.44
C GLU A 542 -0.64 -9.85 -34.71
N ALA A 543 -0.39 -8.94 -33.76
CA ALA A 543 -0.57 -7.48 -33.89
C ALA A 543 0.22 -6.87 -35.06
N SER A 544 1.41 -7.39 -35.38
CA SER A 544 2.24 -6.86 -36.49
C SER A 544 1.67 -7.12 -37.90
N VAL A 545 0.61 -7.93 -38.03
CA VAL A 545 0.00 -8.31 -39.31
C VAL A 545 -1.52 -8.15 -39.37
N ILE A 546 -2.15 -7.50 -38.37
CA ILE A 546 -3.61 -7.24 -38.32
C ILE A 546 -4.14 -6.51 -39.56
N ASP A 547 -5.40 -6.74 -39.94
CA ASP A 547 -6.01 -6.01 -41.06
C ASP A 547 -6.65 -4.66 -40.69
N THR A 548 -7.03 -4.47 -39.42
CA THR A 548 -7.71 -3.25 -38.96
C THR A 548 -7.15 -2.75 -37.63
N LEU A 549 -7.02 -1.43 -37.48
CA LEU A 549 -6.54 -0.80 -36.24
C LEU A 549 -7.40 -1.19 -35.03
N ALA A 550 -8.74 -1.22 -35.19
CA ALA A 550 -9.67 -1.61 -34.13
C ALA A 550 -9.40 -3.03 -33.58
N HIS A 551 -8.97 -3.97 -34.43
CA HIS A 551 -8.57 -5.30 -33.97
C HIS A 551 -7.26 -5.22 -33.17
N GLY A 552 -6.29 -4.44 -33.64
CA GLY A 552 -5.03 -4.18 -32.93
C GLY A 552 -5.24 -3.59 -31.54
N LEU A 553 -6.00 -2.50 -31.43
CA LEU A 553 -6.36 -1.86 -30.16
C LEU A 553 -7.04 -2.87 -29.22
N THR A 554 -8.02 -3.65 -29.72
CA THR A 554 -8.67 -4.71 -28.93
C THR A 554 -7.67 -5.74 -28.39
N MET A 555 -6.68 -6.15 -29.19
CA MET A 555 -5.63 -7.08 -28.75
C MET A 555 -4.71 -6.46 -27.69
N MET A 556 -4.41 -5.16 -27.80
CA MET A 556 -3.54 -4.44 -26.87
C MET A 556 -4.25 -4.15 -25.55
N HIS A 557 -5.49 -3.66 -25.57
CA HIS A 557 -6.32 -3.51 -24.36
C HIS A 557 -6.51 -4.85 -23.63
N GLY A 558 -6.72 -5.94 -24.37
CA GLY A 558 -6.80 -7.29 -23.80
C GLY A 558 -5.49 -7.75 -23.15
N LEU A 559 -4.35 -7.46 -23.80
CA LEU A 559 -3.02 -7.78 -23.27
C LEU A 559 -2.68 -6.94 -22.03
N GLU A 560 -2.93 -5.63 -22.08
CA GLU A 560 -2.72 -4.69 -20.97
C GLU A 560 -3.57 -5.09 -19.76
N SER A 561 -4.87 -5.32 -19.96
CA SER A 561 -5.79 -5.78 -18.92
C SER A 561 -5.35 -7.12 -18.28
N TRP A 562 -4.92 -8.09 -19.09
CA TRP A 562 -4.44 -9.38 -18.58
C TRP A 562 -3.10 -9.27 -17.82
N LEU A 563 -2.16 -8.47 -18.31
CA LEU A 563 -0.87 -8.26 -17.64
C LEU A 563 -1.04 -7.51 -16.31
N GLY A 564 -1.93 -6.51 -16.27
CA GLY A 564 -2.24 -5.74 -15.06
C GLY A 564 -1.01 -5.08 -14.41
N TRP A 565 -0.02 -4.66 -15.22
CA TRP A 565 1.24 -4.14 -14.71
C TRP A 565 1.05 -2.80 -14.00
N THR A 566 1.67 -2.71 -12.82
CA THR A 566 1.41 -1.62 -11.87
C THR A 566 2.05 -0.29 -12.28
N ASN A 567 3.04 -0.31 -13.16
CA ASN A 567 3.73 0.90 -13.64
C ASN A 567 2.84 1.78 -14.54
N TRP A 568 1.85 1.21 -15.26
CA TRP A 568 0.93 2.00 -16.09
C TRP A 568 0.05 2.97 -15.29
N LYS A 569 -0.15 2.71 -13.98
CA LYS A 569 -0.83 3.63 -13.07
C LYS A 569 0.09 4.68 -12.43
N LYS A 570 1.41 4.61 -12.65
CA LYS A 570 2.39 5.51 -12.01
C LYS A 570 2.32 6.89 -12.68
N CYS A 571 2.33 7.94 -11.88
CA CYS A 571 2.36 9.31 -12.39
C CYS A 571 3.63 9.54 -13.22
N SER A 572 3.51 10.21 -14.36
CA SER A 572 4.62 10.46 -15.29
C SER A 572 5.78 11.25 -14.64
N SER A 573 5.46 12.29 -13.87
CA SER A 573 6.39 12.98 -12.99
C SER A 573 5.63 13.83 -11.96
N CYS A 574 6.10 13.85 -10.71
CA CYS A 574 5.61 14.74 -9.67
C CYS A 574 6.71 15.73 -9.26
N GLY A 575 6.33 16.89 -8.75
CA GLY A 575 7.28 17.89 -8.25
C GLY A 575 8.04 17.42 -6.99
N PRO A 576 9.17 18.05 -6.63
CA PRO A 576 9.96 17.68 -5.44
C PRO A 576 9.23 17.77 -4.09
N HIS A 577 8.09 18.49 -4.06
CA HIS A 577 7.22 18.64 -2.88
C HIS A 577 5.89 17.90 -3.06
N GLU A 578 5.85 16.89 -3.93
CA GLU A 578 4.69 16.08 -4.22
C GLU A 578 5.02 14.59 -4.14
N VAL A 579 3.99 13.79 -3.85
CA VAL A 579 4.03 12.33 -3.92
C VAL A 579 3.01 11.88 -4.96
N CYS A 580 3.38 10.97 -5.86
CA CYS A 580 2.41 10.29 -6.71
C CYS A 580 1.53 9.39 -5.84
N PHE A 581 0.39 9.88 -5.38
CA PHE A 581 -0.36 9.21 -4.34
C PHE A 581 -1.42 8.27 -4.90
N LEU A 582 -1.46 7.09 -4.29
CA LEU A 582 -2.48 6.05 -4.40
C LEU A 582 -2.84 5.62 -2.94
N PRO A 583 -3.92 4.88 -2.67
CA PRO A 583 -4.27 4.51 -1.30
C PRO A 583 -3.18 3.67 -0.63
N ILE A 584 -2.78 4.14 0.55
CA ILE A 584 -1.75 3.55 1.40
C ILE A 584 -2.36 3.52 2.79
N TRP A 585 -2.64 2.34 3.37
CA TRP A 585 -3.35 2.25 4.65
C TRP A 585 -2.71 3.16 5.71
N PRO A 586 -3.48 4.00 6.43
CA PRO A 586 -4.95 4.02 6.52
C PRO A 586 -5.64 4.95 5.50
N ALA A 587 -4.91 5.55 4.55
CA ALA A 587 -5.38 6.67 3.74
C ALA A 587 -5.62 6.38 2.24
N GLY A 588 -6.37 7.30 1.63
CA GLY A 588 -6.74 7.37 0.22
C GLY A 588 -8.21 7.08 -0.04
N ASP A 589 -8.66 7.43 -1.25
CA ASP A 589 -10.02 7.19 -1.75
C ASP A 589 -10.01 6.29 -3.00
N ALA A 590 -11.17 5.75 -3.39
CA ALA A 590 -11.32 4.92 -4.59
C ALA A 590 -10.74 5.60 -5.86
N LYS A 591 -10.94 6.92 -5.99
CA LYS A 591 -10.42 7.72 -7.09
C LYS A 591 -8.88 7.72 -7.16
N ASP A 592 -8.18 7.64 -6.03
CA ASP A 592 -6.71 7.56 -6.01
C ASP A 592 -6.22 6.17 -6.43
N PHE A 593 -7.02 5.12 -6.21
CA PHE A 593 -6.70 3.76 -6.66
C PHE A 593 -6.91 3.59 -8.17
N GLU A 594 -7.98 4.20 -8.69
CA GLU A 594 -8.28 4.22 -10.12
C GLU A 594 -7.28 5.10 -10.88
N HIS A 595 -7.07 6.33 -10.39
CA HIS A 595 -6.30 7.37 -11.05
C HIS A 595 -5.36 8.08 -10.06
N PRO A 596 -4.17 7.49 -9.75
CA PRO A 596 -3.17 8.12 -8.89
C PRO A 596 -2.77 9.51 -9.37
N ARG A 597 -2.46 10.43 -8.44
CA ARG A 597 -2.13 11.83 -8.75
C ARG A 597 -1.02 12.35 -7.86
N CYS A 598 -0.23 13.29 -8.38
CA CYS A 598 0.69 14.06 -7.57
C CYS A 598 -0.08 14.87 -6.51
N ARG A 599 0.28 14.71 -5.24
CA ARG A 599 -0.29 15.41 -4.09
C ARG A 599 0.83 16.04 -3.25
N SER A 600 0.66 17.33 -2.92
CA SER A 600 1.50 18.08 -1.97
C SER A 600 0.82 18.33 -0.63
N ASP A 601 -0.51 18.21 -0.55
CA ASP A 601 -1.27 18.36 0.68
C ASP A 601 -1.90 17.03 1.11
N PHE A 602 -1.70 16.70 2.39
CA PHE A 602 -2.24 15.53 3.07
C PHE A 602 -3.08 15.93 4.30
N SER A 603 -3.58 17.17 4.32
CA SER A 603 -4.53 17.65 5.33
C SER A 603 -5.92 17.02 5.17
N GLY A 604 -6.66 16.95 6.28
CA GLY A 604 -8.02 16.44 6.31
C GLY A 604 -8.15 14.97 6.75
N PRO A 605 -9.35 14.37 6.62
CA PRO A 605 -9.56 12.97 6.95
C PRO A 605 -8.80 12.07 5.95
N PRO A 606 -8.38 10.87 6.34
CA PRO A 606 -7.60 9.99 5.47
C PRO A 606 -8.38 9.38 4.28
N GLY A 607 -9.60 9.83 3.98
CA GLY A 607 -10.44 9.21 2.95
C GLY A 607 -11.11 7.92 3.43
N ASN A 608 -11.78 7.22 2.50
CA ASN A 608 -12.64 6.08 2.82
C ASN A 608 -12.21 4.73 2.22
N TYR A 609 -11.13 4.68 1.42
CA TYR A 609 -10.79 3.50 0.61
C TYR A 609 -10.72 2.21 1.43
N TRP A 610 -10.08 2.22 2.60
CA TRP A 610 -9.83 1.02 3.39
C TRP A 610 -11.03 0.53 4.20
N GLY A 611 -12.14 1.28 4.23
CA GLY A 611 -13.13 1.22 5.31
C GLY A 611 -12.58 1.90 6.56
N GLY A 612 -13.45 2.55 7.35
CA GLY A 612 -13.03 3.37 8.49
C GLY A 612 -12.21 2.61 9.55
N PHE A 613 -11.35 3.33 10.29
CA PHE A 613 -10.40 2.83 11.30
C PHE A 613 -10.97 1.91 12.40
N GLY A 614 -11.36 0.67 12.08
CA GLY A 614 -11.85 -0.32 13.05
C GLY A 614 -13.06 0.09 13.90
N LYS A 615 -13.65 1.28 13.66
CA LYS A 615 -14.88 1.71 14.31
C LYS A 615 -16.06 1.12 13.54
N PRO A 616 -17.04 0.50 14.21
CA PRO A 616 -18.29 0.14 13.54
C PRO A 616 -18.91 1.41 12.94
N PRO A 617 -19.60 1.32 11.79
CA PRO A 617 -20.39 2.45 11.28
C PRO A 617 -21.29 2.95 12.40
N GLY A 618 -21.14 4.24 12.76
CA GLY A 618 -22.10 4.87 13.64
C GLY A 618 -23.45 4.84 12.94
N HIS A 619 -24.52 4.52 13.67
CA HIS A 619 -25.86 4.75 13.14
C HIS A 619 -26.00 6.24 12.83
N ASP A 620 -26.04 6.59 11.55
CA ASP A 620 -26.47 7.91 11.11
C ASP A 620 -27.91 8.12 11.61
N ARG A 621 -28.04 8.98 12.63
CA ARG A 621 -29.31 9.62 12.92
C ARG A 621 -29.46 10.72 11.88
N GLY A 622 -30.23 10.43 10.84
CA GLY A 622 -30.38 11.30 9.70
C GLY A 622 -30.84 12.71 10.06
N HIS A 623 -30.33 13.66 9.28
CA HIS A 623 -30.81 15.04 9.14
C HIS A 623 -30.83 15.39 7.66
#